data_AF-A0A1V5NGE3-F1
#
_entry.id   AF-A0A1V5NGE3-F1
#
_cell.length_a   1.000
_cell.length_b   1.000
_cell.length_c   1.000
_cell.angle_alpha   90.00
_cell.angle_beta   90.00
_cell.angle_gamma   90.00
#
_symmetry.space_group_name_H-M   'P 1'
#
loop_
_entity.id
_entity.type
_entity.pdbx_description
1 polymer ?
#
loop_
_entity_poly.entity_id
_entity_poly.type
_entity_poly.pdbx_seq_one_letter_code
_entity_poly.pdbx_strand_id
1 'polypeptide(L)'
;MESAKIKPEQLDLIVPHGTGNLADDIAEAAGIRGALGAAGEKIPVFPTKSMVSNTGSAAGAVDVVAACCAINDGIIPAAKNCENVNKECKLNIVKEPIKKKINYALCIGYTYGGQTAAIILKNED
;
A
#
# COMPACT_ATOMS: atom_id res chain seq x y z
N MET A 1 -5.79 -6.38 -10.68
CA MET A 1 -6.97 -5.66 -11.21
C MET A 1 -7.84 -6.57 -12.06
N GLU A 2 -7.30 -7.13 -13.15
CA GLU A 2 -8.03 -8.04 -14.04
C GLU A 2 -8.67 -9.24 -13.32
N SER A 3 -7.89 -9.96 -12.49
CA SER A 3 -8.39 -11.11 -11.71
C SER A 3 -9.51 -10.72 -10.75
N ALA A 4 -9.44 -9.52 -10.16
CA ALA A 4 -10.45 -8.98 -9.24
C ALA A 4 -11.60 -8.28 -9.96
N LYS A 5 -11.52 -8.08 -11.29
CA LYS A 5 -12.51 -7.39 -12.13
C LYS A 5 -12.92 -6.01 -11.63
N ILE A 6 -11.95 -5.25 -11.09
CA ILE A 6 -12.15 -3.86 -10.66
C ILE A 6 -11.29 -2.88 -11.45
N LYS A 7 -11.68 -1.62 -11.45
CA LYS A 7 -10.92 -0.48 -12.01
C LYS A 7 -10.03 0.15 -10.93
N PRO A 8 -8.89 0.79 -11.30
CA PRO A 8 -8.00 1.47 -10.35
C PRO A 8 -8.70 2.44 -9.40
N GLU A 9 -9.72 3.16 -9.89
CA GLU A 9 -10.47 4.16 -9.12
C GLU A 9 -11.34 3.55 -8.01
N GLN A 10 -11.53 2.24 -8.01
CA GLN A 10 -12.27 1.53 -6.97
C GLN A 10 -11.39 1.13 -5.77
N LEU A 11 -10.06 1.28 -5.87
CA LEU A 11 -9.16 1.01 -4.75
C LEU A 11 -9.28 2.12 -3.71
N ASP A 12 -9.43 1.72 -2.44
CA ASP A 12 -9.61 2.63 -1.32
C ASP A 12 -8.34 2.82 -0.49
N LEU A 13 -7.43 1.84 -0.55
CA LEU A 13 -6.19 1.76 0.21
C LEU A 13 -5.13 0.99 -0.60
N ILE A 14 -3.87 1.44 -0.53
CA ILE A 14 -2.70 0.68 -0.95
C ILE A 14 -1.81 0.44 0.28
N VAL A 15 -1.43 -0.81 0.51
CA VAL A 15 -0.36 -1.21 1.43
C VAL A 15 0.83 -1.65 0.58
N PRO A 16 1.83 -0.78 0.40
CA PRO A 16 2.98 -1.07 -0.45
C PRO A 16 3.95 -2.01 0.29
N HIS A 17 4.96 -2.53 -0.42
CA HIS A 17 6.07 -3.20 0.24
C HIS A 17 6.85 -2.19 1.10
N GLY A 18 7.17 -1.01 0.57
CA GLY A 18 7.59 0.19 1.32
C GLY A 18 8.69 -0.08 2.36
N THR A 19 9.88 -0.44 1.91
CA THR A 19 10.99 -0.81 2.81
C THR A 19 11.69 0.40 3.41
N GLY A 20 11.50 1.59 2.83
CA GLY A 20 12.28 2.78 3.18
C GLY A 20 13.61 2.86 2.44
N ASN A 21 13.98 1.86 1.63
CA ASN A 21 15.13 1.98 0.73
C ASN A 21 14.77 2.93 -0.42
N LEU A 22 15.59 3.96 -0.62
CA LEU A 22 15.24 5.03 -1.54
C LEU A 22 14.99 4.55 -2.99
N ALA A 23 15.90 3.75 -3.53
CA ALA A 23 15.78 3.26 -4.91
C ALA A 23 14.56 2.33 -5.08
N ASP A 24 14.32 1.50 -4.08
CA ASP A 24 13.23 0.54 -4.01
C ASP A 24 11.86 1.24 -3.95
N ASP A 25 11.71 2.21 -3.04
CA ASP A 25 10.46 2.96 -2.87
C ASP A 25 10.15 3.81 -4.13
N ILE A 26 11.18 4.35 -4.80
CA ILE A 26 11.01 5.06 -6.09
C ILE A 26 10.52 4.09 -7.17
N ALA A 27 11.14 2.92 -7.28
CA ALA A 27 10.76 1.91 -8.26
C ALA A 27 9.34 1.39 -8.01
N GLU A 28 8.98 1.14 -6.75
CA GLU A 28 7.64 0.72 -6.36
C GLU A 28 6.59 1.82 -6.67
N ALA A 29 6.88 3.08 -6.35
CA ALA A 29 6.01 4.19 -6.70
C ALA A 29 5.82 4.34 -8.22
N ALA A 30 6.88 4.16 -9.00
CA ALA A 30 6.80 4.16 -10.46
C ALA A 30 5.95 2.99 -10.98
N GLY A 31 6.09 1.80 -10.40
CA GLY A 31 5.28 0.62 -10.74
C GLY A 31 3.80 0.82 -10.44
N ILE A 32 3.47 1.34 -9.25
CA ILE A 32 2.10 1.69 -8.86
C ILE A 32 1.49 2.70 -9.85
N ARG A 33 2.24 3.75 -10.22
CA ARG A 33 1.78 4.74 -11.20
C ARG A 33 1.63 4.17 -12.60
N GLY A 34 2.53 3.27 -13.01
CA GLY A 34 2.45 2.58 -14.29
C GLY A 34 1.21 1.68 -14.39
N ALA A 35 0.87 0.98 -13.31
CA ALA A 35 -0.26 0.06 -13.27
C ALA A 35 -1.62 0.74 -13.04
N LEU A 36 -1.65 1.79 -12.21
CA LEU A 36 -2.89 2.45 -11.76
C LEU A 36 -3.12 3.83 -12.39
N GLY A 37 -2.17 4.35 -13.15
CA GLY A 37 -2.22 5.69 -13.73
C GLY A 37 -2.40 6.78 -12.67
N ALA A 38 -3.19 7.80 -12.99
CA ALA A 38 -3.45 8.93 -12.11
C ALA A 38 -4.22 8.55 -10.82
N ALA A 39 -4.89 7.39 -10.78
CA ALA A 39 -5.55 6.92 -9.56
C ALA A 39 -4.50 6.56 -8.48
N GLY A 40 -3.38 5.95 -8.88
CA GLY A 40 -2.31 5.54 -7.97
C GLY A 40 -1.70 6.69 -7.15
N GLU A 41 -1.72 7.91 -7.68
CA GLU A 41 -1.21 9.10 -6.98
C GLU A 41 -2.19 9.63 -5.91
N LYS A 42 -3.47 9.25 -6.00
CA LYS A 42 -4.55 9.76 -5.13
C LYS A 42 -4.93 8.80 -4.02
N ILE A 43 -4.86 7.50 -4.28
CA ILE A 43 -5.27 6.47 -3.31
C ILE A 43 -4.37 6.56 -2.07
N PRO A 44 -4.94 6.60 -0.85
CA PRO A 44 -4.16 6.58 0.38
C PRO A 44 -3.21 5.38 0.44
N VAL A 45 -1.95 5.65 0.82
CA VAL A 45 -0.89 4.64 0.91
C VAL A 45 -0.40 4.51 2.35
N PHE A 46 -0.48 3.31 2.91
CA PHE A 46 -0.06 2.99 4.27
C PHE A 46 1.09 1.95 4.28
N PRO A 47 2.36 2.39 4.34
CA PRO A 47 3.50 1.49 4.53
C PRO A 47 3.58 1.03 5.99
N THR A 48 3.16 -0.21 6.26
CA THR A 48 3.19 -0.84 7.60
C THR A 48 4.57 -0.85 8.24
N LYS A 49 5.64 -1.04 7.45
CA LYS A 49 7.02 -1.15 7.93
C LYS A 49 7.52 0.13 8.58
N SER A 50 6.86 1.25 8.29
CA SER A 50 7.06 2.53 8.99
C SER A 50 6.77 2.45 10.50
N MET A 51 5.95 1.49 10.92
CA MET A 51 5.54 1.24 12.30
C MET A 51 6.23 0.03 12.93
N VAL A 52 6.34 -1.07 12.18
CA VAL A 52 6.73 -2.39 12.71
C VAL A 52 8.04 -2.94 12.12
N SER A 53 8.77 -2.13 11.35
CA SER A 53 9.98 -2.52 10.64
C SER A 53 9.74 -3.61 9.59
N ASN A 54 10.80 -4.00 8.87
CA ASN A 54 10.76 -5.07 7.90
C ASN A 54 10.93 -6.43 8.60
N THR A 55 9.85 -7.21 8.66
CA THR A 55 9.82 -8.55 9.29
C THR A 55 10.29 -9.68 8.37
N GLY A 56 10.96 -9.35 7.26
CA GLY A 56 11.51 -10.32 6.31
C GLY A 56 10.40 -11.14 5.67
N SER A 57 10.49 -12.48 5.75
CA SER A 57 9.52 -13.39 5.15
C SER A 57 8.09 -13.21 5.67
N ALA A 58 7.90 -12.64 6.86
CA ALA A 58 6.58 -12.38 7.42
C ALA A 58 5.95 -11.07 6.93
N ALA A 59 6.70 -10.21 6.22
CA ALA A 59 6.27 -8.86 5.87
C ALA A 59 4.92 -8.86 5.13
N GLY A 60 4.78 -9.69 4.09
CA GLY A 60 3.53 -9.76 3.32
C GLY A 60 2.31 -10.20 4.15
N ALA A 61 2.50 -11.11 5.11
CA ALA A 61 1.42 -11.53 6.00
C ALA A 61 1.02 -10.40 6.95
N VAL A 62 1.99 -9.66 7.49
CA VAL A 62 1.75 -8.48 8.33
C VAL A 62 1.01 -7.39 7.54
N ASP A 63 1.41 -7.16 6.29
CA ASP A 63 0.79 -6.18 5.38
C ASP A 63 -0.70 -6.51 5.13
N VAL A 64 -1.00 -7.78 4.86
CA VAL A 64 -2.37 -8.28 4.67
C VAL A 64 -3.20 -8.16 5.95
N VAL A 65 -2.66 -8.56 7.11
CA VAL A 65 -3.37 -8.43 8.39
C VAL A 65 -3.69 -6.96 8.69
N ALA A 66 -2.73 -6.06 8.48
CA ALA A 66 -2.94 -4.63 8.67
C ALA A 66 -4.03 -4.07 7.73
N ALA A 67 -4.06 -4.51 6.47
CA ALA A 67 -5.12 -4.14 5.53
C ALA A 67 -6.49 -4.67 5.96
N CYS A 68 -6.58 -5.91 6.46
CA CYS A 68 -7.81 -6.46 7.02
C CYS A 68 -8.31 -5.65 8.23
N CYS A 69 -7.43 -5.29 9.16
CA CYS A 69 -7.78 -4.42 10.29
C CYS A 69 -8.28 -3.06 9.80
N ALA A 70 -7.60 -2.45 8.83
CA ALA A 70 -8.03 -1.17 8.27
C ALA A 70 -9.43 -1.26 7.62
N ILE A 71 -9.71 -2.35 6.90
CA ILE A 71 -11.03 -2.62 6.30
C ILE A 71 -12.10 -2.77 7.38
N ASN A 72 -11.84 -3.61 8.38
CA ASN A 72 -12.77 -3.91 9.47
C ASN A 72 -13.10 -2.67 10.31
N ASP A 73 -12.07 -1.90 10.67
CA ASP A 73 -12.21 -0.77 11.58
C ASP A 73 -12.65 0.51 10.84
N GLY A 74 -12.56 0.52 9.50
CA GLY A 74 -12.81 1.70 8.67
C GLY A 74 -11.81 2.83 8.95
N ILE A 75 -10.57 2.48 9.30
CA ILE A 75 -9.51 3.41 9.67
C ILE A 75 -8.22 3.03 8.93
N ILE A 76 -7.67 3.97 8.16
CA ILE A 76 -6.32 3.86 7.60
C ILE A 76 -5.36 4.51 8.60
N PRO A 77 -4.38 3.77 9.17
CA PRO A 77 -3.42 4.34 10.09
C PRO A 77 -2.49 5.37 9.43
N ALA A 78 -1.92 6.26 10.24
CA ALA A 78 -0.83 7.13 9.82
C ALA A 78 0.47 6.35 9.69
N ALA A 79 1.18 6.55 8.59
CA ALA A 79 2.57 6.16 8.46
C ALA A 79 3.44 7.00 9.40
N LYS A 80 4.44 6.40 10.03
CA LYS A 80 5.38 7.12 10.93
C LYS A 80 6.74 7.29 10.26
N ASN A 81 7.51 8.28 10.71
CA ASN A 81 8.87 8.52 10.19
C ASN A 81 8.90 8.76 8.65
N CYS A 82 7.84 9.34 8.11
CA CYS A 82 7.63 9.59 6.67
C CYS A 82 7.53 11.10 6.37
N GLU A 83 8.27 11.93 7.11
CA GLU A 83 8.25 13.39 6.96
C GLU A 83 8.98 13.82 5.68
N ASN A 84 10.06 13.11 5.35
CA ASN A 84 10.99 13.42 4.25
C ASN A 84 10.90 12.40 3.11
N VAL A 85 9.68 12.10 2.63
CA VAL A 85 9.47 11.23 1.47
C VAL A 85 10.06 11.88 0.23
N ASN A 86 10.79 11.09 -0.58
CA ASN A 86 11.40 11.60 -1.80
C ASN A 86 10.32 12.12 -2.79
N LYS A 87 10.59 13.25 -3.43
CA LYS A 87 9.69 13.88 -4.43
C LYS A 87 9.34 12.98 -5.63
N GLU A 88 10.16 11.96 -5.90
CA GLU A 88 9.93 10.98 -6.97
C GLU A 88 8.94 9.90 -6.53
N CYS A 89 8.86 9.61 -5.24
CA CYS A 89 7.81 8.80 -4.63
C CYS A 89 6.49 9.60 -4.56
N LYS A 90 5.89 9.83 -5.74
CA LYS A 90 4.63 10.58 -5.94
C LYS A 90 3.40 9.77 -5.50
N LEU A 91 3.39 9.31 -4.25
CA LEU A 91 2.29 8.56 -3.65
C LEU A 91 1.68 9.35 -2.50
N ASN A 92 0.39 9.13 -2.26
CA ASN A 92 -0.34 9.74 -1.16
C ASN A 92 -0.08 8.99 0.16
N ILE A 93 1.14 9.11 0.70
CA ILE A 93 1.50 8.52 1.99
C ILE A 93 0.65 9.15 3.10
N VAL A 94 -0.05 8.31 3.85
CA VAL A 94 -0.97 8.76 4.90
C VAL A 94 -0.19 9.32 6.10
N LYS A 95 -0.33 10.62 6.38
CA LYS A 95 0.36 11.30 7.49
C LYS A 95 -0.47 11.39 8.77
N GLU A 96 -1.78 11.38 8.64
CA GLU A 96 -2.74 11.41 9.75
C GLU A 96 -3.79 10.31 9.55
N PRO A 97 -4.32 9.68 10.62
CA PRO A 97 -5.31 8.61 10.46
C PRO A 97 -6.54 9.07 9.68
N ILE A 98 -6.99 8.25 8.71
CA ILE A 98 -8.15 8.55 7.87
C ILE A 98 -9.28 7.60 8.24
N LYS A 99 -10.43 8.13 8.65
CA LYS A 99 -11.64 7.35 8.87
C LYS A 99 -12.48 7.29 7.59
N LYS A 100 -12.58 6.12 6.96
CA LYS A 100 -13.38 5.88 5.74
C LYS A 100 -13.76 4.41 5.59
N LYS A 101 -14.89 4.12 4.92
CA LYS A 101 -15.16 2.75 4.45
C LYS A 101 -14.10 2.37 3.42
N ILE A 102 -13.51 1.19 3.57
CA ILE A 102 -12.55 0.62 2.63
C ILE A 102 -13.22 -0.62 2.03
N ASN A 103 -13.55 -0.56 0.74
CA ASN A 103 -14.16 -1.67 0.01
C ASN A 103 -13.10 -2.54 -0.64
N TYR A 104 -12.02 -1.91 -1.14
CA TYR A 104 -10.90 -2.61 -1.77
C TYR A 104 -9.56 -2.10 -1.27
N ALA A 105 -8.71 -3.01 -0.79
CA ALA A 105 -7.33 -2.71 -0.41
C ALA A 105 -6.35 -3.53 -1.27
N LEU A 106 -5.33 -2.87 -1.82
CA LEU A 106 -4.26 -3.49 -2.59
C LEU A 106 -3.02 -3.66 -1.70
N CYS A 107 -2.56 -4.89 -1.49
CA CYS A 107 -1.28 -5.19 -0.85
C CYS A 107 -0.25 -5.58 -1.91
N ILE A 108 0.95 -4.99 -1.86
CA ILE A 108 2.04 -5.26 -2.80
C ILE A 108 3.25 -5.76 -2.02
N GLY A 109 3.93 -6.77 -2.54
CA GLY A 109 5.17 -7.28 -1.98
C GLY A 109 6.15 -7.67 -3.07
N TYR A 110 7.44 -7.55 -2.77
CA TYR A 110 8.49 -8.08 -3.63
C TYR A 110 9.65 -8.65 -2.80
N THR A 111 10.54 -9.37 -3.45
CA THR A 111 11.76 -9.94 -2.86
C THR A 111 13.00 -9.45 -3.61
N TYR A 112 14.16 -9.51 -2.97
CA TYR A 112 15.46 -9.25 -3.62
C TYR A 112 15.75 -10.19 -4.81
N GLY A 113 15.05 -11.32 -4.91
CA GLY A 113 15.14 -12.25 -6.05
C GLY A 113 14.29 -11.84 -7.27
N GLY A 114 13.66 -10.66 -7.24
CA GLY A 114 12.84 -10.14 -8.33
C GLY A 114 11.45 -10.75 -8.41
N GLN A 115 11.01 -11.52 -7.40
CA GLN A 115 9.62 -11.96 -7.35
C GLN A 115 8.75 -10.80 -6.86
N THR A 116 7.62 -10.59 -7.53
CA THR A 116 6.62 -9.59 -7.16
C THR A 116 5.26 -10.28 -7.00
N ALA A 117 4.48 -9.81 -6.05
CA ALA A 117 3.13 -10.29 -5.79
C ALA A 117 2.22 -9.12 -5.42
N ALA A 118 0.95 -9.25 -5.79
CA ALA A 118 -0.08 -8.28 -5.45
C ALA A 118 -1.38 -9.02 -5.10
N ILE A 119 -2.04 -8.57 -4.04
CA ILE A 119 -3.32 -9.13 -3.58
C ILE A 119 -4.31 -7.99 -3.40
N ILE A 120 -5.54 -8.19 -3.85
CA ILE A 120 -6.65 -7.26 -3.59
C ILE A 120 -7.57 -7.93 -2.58
N LEU A 121 -7.76 -7.29 -1.45
CA LEU A 121 -8.75 -7.65 -0.45
C LEU A 121 -10.03 -6.89 -0.73
N LYS A 122 -11.16 -7.58 -0.61
CA LYS A 122 -12.50 -7.02 -0.77
C LYS A 122 -13.23 -7.10 0.57
N ASN A 123 -13.91 -6.03 0.93
CA ASN A 123 -14.85 -6.03 2.04
C ASN A 123 -16.13 -6.79 1.64
N GLU A 124 -16.58 -7.71 2.49
CA GLU A 124 -17.74 -8.55 2.24
C GLU A 124 -19.07 -7.95 2.75
N ASP A 125 -19.01 -6.82 3.48
CA ASP A 125 -20.16 -6.09 4.01
C ASP A 125 -20.81 -5.09 3.03
#